data_AF-A0A160FF19-F1
#
_entry.id   AF-A0A160FF19-F1
#
_cell.length_a   1.000
_cell.length_b   1.000
_cell.length_c   1.000
_cell.angle_alpha   90.00
_cell.angle_beta   90.00
_cell.angle_gamma   90.00
#
_symmetry.space_group_name_H-M   'P 1'
#
loop_
_entity.id
_entity.type
_entity.pdbx_description
1 polymer ?
#
loop_
_entity_poly.entity_id
_entity_poly.type
_entity_poly.pdbx_seq_one_letter_code
_entity_poly.pdbx_strand_id
1 'polypeptide(L)'
;MMIEQLVTSLIASAAFGLMFNVPKKLLGHCGFVGMIGWFIYISFVEYKTDPVFATFVSAFFIAVVSQLFARMYKTPITVFSISGIIPLVPGGMAYEAMRYVVMNDYSMAIQLAAKAFMISGAIAMGIVFSEVANQLMKKRTSR
;
A
#
# COMPACT_ATOMS: atom_id res chain seq x y z
N MET A 1 15.48 -4.11 12.98
CA MET A 1 15.89 -5.09 11.93
C MET A 1 14.74 -5.38 10.99
N MET A 2 14.97 -5.87 9.76
CA MET A 2 13.89 -6.12 8.76
C MET A 2 12.71 -6.93 9.31
N ILE A 3 12.98 -7.94 10.16
CA ILE A 3 11.95 -8.76 10.82
C ILE A 3 10.99 -7.91 11.67
N GLU A 4 11.50 -6.94 12.44
CA GLU A 4 10.66 -6.06 13.25
C GLU A 4 9.68 -5.27 12.37
N GLN A 5 10.15 -4.80 11.22
CA GLN A 5 9.30 -4.05 10.30
C GLN A 5 8.21 -4.92 9.64
N LEU A 6 8.50 -6.19 9.39
CA LEU A 6 7.49 -7.14 8.90
C LEU A 6 6.43 -7.42 9.96
N VAL A 7 6.85 -7.61 11.22
CA VAL A 7 5.91 -7.82 12.33
C VAL A 7 5.08 -6.57 12.58
N THR A 8 5.67 -5.38 12.59
CA THR A 8 4.94 -4.13 12.81
C THR A 8 4.01 -3.79 11.66
N SER A 9 4.41 -4.01 10.40
CA SER A 9 3.52 -3.81 9.25
C SER A 9 2.33 -4.78 9.26
N LEU A 10 2.55 -6.05 9.67
CA LEU A 10 1.47 -7.00 9.87
C LEU A 10 0.48 -6.53 10.93
N ILE A 11 0.98 -6.13 12.09
CA ILE A 11 0.15 -5.64 13.21
C ILE A 11 -0.58 -4.36 12.81
N ALA A 12 0.12 -3.41 12.19
CA ALA A 12 -0.45 -2.13 11.77
C ALA A 12 -1.60 -2.34 10.78
N SER A 13 -1.39 -3.14 9.73
CA SER A 13 -2.44 -3.42 8.74
C SER A 13 -3.62 -4.20 9.34
N ALA A 14 -3.39 -5.12 10.27
CA ALA A 14 -4.48 -5.79 10.99
C ALA A 14 -5.25 -4.81 11.90
N ALA A 15 -4.55 -3.92 12.59
CA ALA A 15 -5.15 -2.92 13.46
C ALA A 15 -5.99 -1.88 12.68
N PHE A 16 -5.51 -1.44 11.51
CA PHE A 16 -6.33 -0.61 10.63
C PHE A 16 -7.52 -1.37 10.06
N GLY A 17 -7.37 -2.66 9.75
CA GLY A 17 -8.52 -3.52 9.42
C GLY A 17 -9.58 -3.51 10.53
N LEU A 18 -9.16 -3.54 11.80
CA LEU A 18 -10.06 -3.41 12.95
C LEU A 18 -10.75 -2.03 12.98
N MET A 19 -10.01 -0.94 12.75
CA MET A 19 -10.56 0.43 12.67
C MET A 19 -11.60 0.57 11.54
N PHE A 20 -11.41 -0.12 10.42
CA PHE A 20 -12.33 -0.14 9.29
C PHE A 20 -13.43 -1.21 9.42
N ASN A 21 -13.65 -1.76 10.62
CA ASN A 21 -14.70 -2.74 10.93
C ASN A 21 -14.65 -4.01 10.04
N VAL A 22 -13.45 -4.47 9.68
CA VAL A 22 -13.26 -5.74 8.97
C VAL A 22 -13.66 -6.92 9.88
N PRO A 23 -14.35 -7.96 9.36
CA PRO A 23 -14.68 -9.14 10.14
C PRO A 23 -13.44 -9.78 10.79
N LYS A 24 -13.52 -10.12 12.08
CA LYS A 24 -12.37 -10.61 12.88
C LYS A 24 -11.59 -11.74 12.22
N LYS A 25 -12.29 -12.67 11.54
CA LYS A 25 -11.70 -13.80 10.81
C LYS A 25 -10.78 -13.39 9.64
N LEU A 26 -10.92 -12.16 9.14
CA LEU A 26 -10.15 -11.63 8.00
C LEU A 26 -9.00 -10.71 8.43
N LEU A 27 -8.93 -10.28 9.70
CA LEU A 27 -7.90 -9.35 10.17
C LEU A 27 -6.48 -9.86 9.96
N GLY A 28 -6.23 -11.16 10.20
CA GLY A 28 -4.93 -11.77 9.92
C GLY A 28 -4.53 -11.71 8.44
N HIS A 29 -5.50 -11.85 7.54
CA HIS A 29 -5.29 -11.75 6.09
C HIS A 29 -5.00 -10.30 5.67
N CYS A 30 -5.69 -9.32 6.27
CA CYS A 30 -5.38 -7.89 6.08
C CYS A 30 -3.96 -7.55 6.54
N GLY A 31 -3.55 -8.05 7.71
CA GLY A 31 -2.18 -7.90 8.21
C GLY A 31 -1.16 -8.51 7.26
N PHE A 32 -1.41 -9.73 6.78
CA PHE A 32 -0.54 -10.42 5.84
C PHE A 32 -0.35 -9.66 4.52
N VAL A 33 -1.41 -9.06 3.98
CA VAL A 33 -1.33 -8.23 2.76
C VAL A 33 -0.41 -7.02 2.99
N GLY A 34 -0.56 -6.35 4.14
CA GLY A 34 0.31 -5.23 4.53
C GLY A 34 1.77 -5.62 4.70
N MET A 35 2.02 -6.78 5.33
CA MET A 35 3.36 -7.33 5.48
C MET A 35 4.03 -7.62 4.12
N ILE A 36 3.29 -8.19 3.16
CA ILE A 36 3.81 -8.41 1.80
C ILE A 36 4.16 -7.08 1.13
N GLY A 37 3.25 -6.11 1.20
CA GLY A 37 3.49 -4.80 0.61
C GLY A 37 4.73 -4.12 1.18
N TRP A 38 4.87 -4.15 2.52
CA TRP A 38 6.02 -3.58 3.20
C TRP A 38 7.31 -4.36 2.90
N PHE A 39 7.26 -5.68 2.86
CA PHE A 39 8.40 -6.53 2.51
C PHE A 39 8.95 -6.18 1.12
N ILE A 40 8.07 -6.05 0.12
CA ILE A 40 8.48 -5.66 -1.23
C ILE A 40 9.10 -4.27 -1.19
N TYR A 41 8.45 -3.31 -0.54
CA TYR A 41 8.94 -1.94 -0.44
C TYR A 41 10.36 -1.88 0.17
N ILE A 42 10.58 -2.48 1.34
CA ILE A 42 11.89 -2.45 1.99
C ILE A 42 12.95 -3.17 1.16
N SER A 43 12.60 -4.30 0.53
CA SER A 43 13.55 -5.03 -0.32
C SER A 43 14.10 -4.11 -1.43
N PHE A 44 13.24 -3.34 -2.10
CA PHE A 44 13.67 -2.39 -3.12
C PHE A 44 14.49 -1.23 -2.56
N VAL A 45 14.10 -0.70 -1.39
CA VAL A 45 14.81 0.41 -0.73
C VAL A 45 16.20 -0.01 -0.25
N GLU A 46 16.37 -1.24 0.23
CA GLU A 46 17.69 -1.79 0.62
C GLU A 46 18.65 -1.86 -0.58
N TYR A 47 18.15 -2.12 -1.78
CA TYR A 47 18.92 -2.03 -3.03
C TYR A 47 19.07 -0.60 -3.58
N LYS A 48 18.76 0.44 -2.78
CA LYS A 48 18.82 1.86 -3.16
C LYS A 48 17.95 2.22 -4.37
N THR A 49 16.87 1.48 -4.59
CA THR A 49 15.91 1.80 -5.66
C THR A 49 15.07 3.01 -5.26
N ASP A 50 14.60 3.76 -6.25
CA ASP A 50 13.72 4.90 -6.05
C ASP A 50 12.44 4.52 -5.25
N PRO A 51 12.08 5.26 -4.18
CA PRO A 51 10.92 4.95 -3.35
C PRO A 51 9.57 5.00 -4.08
N VAL A 52 9.44 5.82 -5.14
CA VAL A 52 8.21 5.92 -5.92
C VAL A 52 8.01 4.63 -6.72
N PHE A 53 9.07 4.15 -7.37
CA PHE A 53 9.04 2.86 -8.06
C PHE A 53 8.82 1.68 -7.11
N ALA A 54 9.51 1.66 -5.96
CA ALA A 54 9.32 0.64 -4.93
C ALA A 54 7.85 0.59 -4.44
N THR A 55 7.23 1.76 -4.24
CA THR A 55 5.83 1.87 -3.85
C THR A 55 4.89 1.37 -4.93
N PHE A 56 5.14 1.70 -6.20
CA PHE A 56 4.34 1.22 -7.33
C PHE A 56 4.31 -0.31 -7.38
N VAL A 57 5.48 -0.97 -7.32
CA VAL A 57 5.58 -2.43 -7.35
C VAL A 57 4.87 -3.04 -6.13
N SER A 58 5.07 -2.46 -4.95
CA SER A 58 4.44 -2.93 -3.71
C SER A 58 2.91 -2.83 -3.78
N ALA A 59 2.38 -1.70 -4.24
CA ALA A 59 0.94 -1.48 -4.41
C ALA A 59 0.32 -2.43 -5.45
N PHE A 60 1.04 -2.71 -6.54
CA PHE A 60 0.62 -3.72 -7.52
C PHE A 60 0.45 -5.10 -6.88
N PHE A 61 1.44 -5.57 -6.11
CA PHE A 61 1.35 -6.88 -5.46
C PHE A 61 0.31 -6.91 -4.33
N ILE A 62 0.17 -5.83 -3.54
CA ILE A 62 -0.92 -5.70 -2.57
C ILE A 62 -2.28 -5.88 -3.28
N ALA A 63 -2.49 -5.21 -4.41
CA ALA A 63 -3.73 -5.30 -5.17
C ALA A 63 -3.96 -6.71 -5.71
N VAL A 64 -2.94 -7.37 -6.27
CA VAL A 64 -3.03 -8.76 -6.75
C VAL A 64 -3.40 -9.72 -5.61
N VAL A 65 -2.70 -9.67 -4.47
CA VAL A 65 -3.00 -10.53 -3.31
C VAL A 65 -4.40 -10.25 -2.77
N SER A 66 -4.80 -8.97 -2.73
CA SER A 66 -6.15 -8.56 -2.32
C SER A 66 -7.22 -9.11 -3.24
N GLN A 67 -7.00 -9.12 -4.56
CA GLN A 67 -7.93 -9.71 -5.53
C GLN A 67 -8.08 -11.23 -5.33
N LEU A 68 -6.98 -11.92 -5.01
CA LEU A 68 -7.00 -13.37 -4.71
C LEU A 68 -7.80 -13.65 -3.45
N PHE A 69 -7.53 -12.93 -2.36
CA PHE A 69 -8.25 -13.07 -1.11
C PHE A 69 -9.72 -12.68 -1.23
N ALA A 70 -10.05 -11.64 -1.98
CA ALA A 70 -11.43 -11.25 -2.26
C ALA A 70 -12.25 -12.39 -2.89
N ARG A 71 -11.66 -13.14 -3.83
CA ARG A 71 -12.31 -14.31 -4.44
C ARG A 71 -12.43 -15.47 -3.48
N MET A 72 -11.34 -15.77 -2.76
CA MET A 72 -11.27 -16.90 -1.84
C MET A 72 -12.28 -16.75 -0.69
N TYR A 73 -12.33 -15.57 -0.08
CA TYR A 73 -13.17 -15.28 1.08
C TYR A 73 -14.54 -14.68 0.73
N LYS A 74 -14.81 -14.46 -0.57
CA LYS A 74 -16.07 -13.89 -1.09
C LYS A 74 -16.42 -12.56 -0.44
N THR A 75 -15.45 -11.66 -0.36
CA THR A 75 -15.60 -10.31 0.20
C THR A 75 -15.10 -9.25 -0.78
N PRO A 76 -15.51 -7.99 -0.64
CA PRO A 76 -14.97 -6.90 -1.43
C PRO A 76 -13.44 -6.81 -1.32
N ILE A 77 -12.76 -6.48 -2.42
CA ILE A 77 -11.29 -6.30 -2.47
C ILE A 77 -10.81 -5.24 -1.46
N THR A 78 -11.62 -4.21 -1.23
CA THR A 78 -11.33 -3.09 -0.34
C THR A 78 -11.02 -3.51 1.09
N VAL A 79 -11.55 -4.65 1.55
CA VAL A 79 -11.24 -5.24 2.87
C VAL A 79 -9.74 -5.45 3.04
N PHE A 80 -9.09 -5.98 2.01
CA PHE A 80 -7.67 -6.32 2.02
C PHE A 80 -6.81 -5.17 1.50
N SER A 81 -7.22 -4.52 0.41
CA SER A 81 -6.39 -3.52 -0.25
C SER A 81 -6.23 -2.26 0.59
N ILE A 82 -7.31 -1.73 1.20
CA ILE A 82 -7.23 -0.54 2.04
C ILE A 82 -6.34 -0.81 3.25
N SER A 83 -6.59 -1.91 3.97
CA SER A 83 -5.82 -2.28 5.16
C SER A 83 -4.34 -2.53 4.84
N GLY A 84 -4.05 -3.18 3.71
CA GLY A 84 -2.70 -3.54 3.30
C GLY A 84 -1.87 -2.40 2.71
N ILE A 85 -2.49 -1.38 2.12
CA ILE A 85 -1.79 -0.22 1.54
C ILE A 85 -1.26 0.74 2.60
N ILE A 86 -1.87 0.77 3.79
CA ILE A 86 -1.61 1.79 4.81
C ILE A 86 -0.14 1.99 5.20
N PRO A 87 0.68 0.94 5.39
CA PRO A 87 2.10 1.14 5.67
C PRO A 87 2.85 1.94 4.60
N LEU A 88 2.38 1.91 3.34
CA LEU A 88 3.00 2.63 2.22
C LEU A 88 2.48 4.07 2.06
N VAL A 89 1.37 4.42 2.71
CA VAL A 89 0.74 5.73 2.52
C VAL A 89 1.65 6.82 3.12
N PRO A 90 2.03 7.87 2.36
CA PRO A 90 2.95 8.91 2.80
C PRO A 90 2.27 9.96 3.71
N GLY A 91 1.49 9.51 4.70
CA GLY A 91 0.70 10.38 5.58
C GLY A 91 1.57 11.29 6.46
N GLY A 92 2.67 10.75 7.01
CA GLY A 92 3.63 11.55 7.77
C GLY A 92 4.32 12.62 6.92
N MET A 93 4.65 12.31 5.66
CA MET A 93 5.23 13.28 4.73
C MET A 93 4.24 14.38 4.35
N ALA A 94 2.97 14.01 4.12
CA ALA A 94 1.91 14.98 3.86
C ALA A 94 1.67 15.90 5.06
N TYR A 95 1.67 15.34 6.28
CA TYR A 95 1.58 16.12 7.51
C TYR A 95 2.75 17.10 7.65
N GLU A 96 3.99 16.64 7.44
CA GLU A 96 5.17 17.49 7.49
C GLU A 96 5.15 18.59 6.41
N ALA A 97 4.70 18.29 5.19
CA ALA A 97 4.52 19.30 4.16
C ALA A 97 3.58 20.42 4.63
N MET A 98 2.44 20.07 5.22
CA MET A 98 1.50 21.04 5.79
C MET A 98 2.09 21.81 6.98
N ARG A 99 2.90 21.15 7.82
CA ARG A 99 3.62 21.79 8.92
C ARG A 99 4.54 22.90 8.40
N TYR A 100 5.29 22.64 7.33
CA TYR A 100 6.16 23.64 6.69
C TYR A 100 5.38 24.79 6.04
N VAL A 101 4.20 24.53 5.47
CA VAL A 101 3.30 25.60 5.01
C VAL A 101 2.93 26.54 6.15
N VAL A 102 2.54 26.01 7.31
CA VAL A 102 2.18 26.80 8.50
C VAL A 102 3.39 27.60 9.02
N MET A 103 4.61 27.08 8.87
CA MET A 103 5.85 27.76 9.24
C MET A 103 6.35 28.77 8.20
N ASN A 104 5.63 28.99 7.09
CA ASN A 104 6.03 29.83 5.95
C ASN A 104 7.33 29.38 5.25
N ASP A 105 7.75 28.12 5.41
CA ASP A 105 8.87 27.54 4.68
C ASP A 105 8.34 26.74 3.48
N TYR A 106 8.03 27.47 2.41
CA TYR A 106 7.46 26.89 1.20
C TYR A 106 8.45 26.03 0.41
N SER A 107 9.75 26.28 0.55
CA SER A 107 10.79 25.52 -0.14
C SER A 107 10.79 24.06 0.31
N MET A 108 10.70 23.80 1.62
CA MET A 108 10.57 22.44 2.14
C MET A 108 9.16 21.87 1.94
N ALA A 109 8.13 22.69 2.10
CA ALA A 109 6.74 22.26 1.92
C ALA A 109 6.49 21.67 0.53
N ILE A 110 6.95 22.35 -0.53
CA ILE A 110 6.73 21.91 -1.93
C ILE A 110 7.49 20.60 -2.20
N GLN A 111 8.71 20.44 -1.70
CA GLN A 111 9.48 19.21 -1.89
C GLN A 111 8.79 18.00 -1.26
N LEU A 112 8.32 18.13 -0.01
CA LEU A 112 7.61 17.06 0.68
C LEU A 112 6.24 16.78 0.05
N ALA A 113 5.50 17.82 -0.33
CA ALA A 113 4.21 17.69 -1.00
C ALA A 113 4.35 16.98 -2.35
N ALA A 114 5.33 17.37 -3.18
CA ALA A 114 5.60 16.73 -4.46
C ALA A 114 5.96 15.26 -4.28
N LYS A 115 6.82 14.93 -3.30
CA LYS A 115 7.21 13.54 -3.05
C LYS A 115 6.04 12.70 -2.52
N ALA A 116 5.23 13.23 -1.60
CA ALA A 116 4.02 12.56 -1.12
C ALA A 116 3.01 12.34 -2.25
N PHE A 117 2.85 13.32 -3.14
CA PHE A 117 2.02 13.21 -4.34
C PHE A 117 2.51 12.10 -5.27
N MET A 118 3.82 12.04 -5.56
CA MET A 118 4.41 11.00 -6.41
C MET A 118 4.22 9.60 -5.83
N ILE A 119 4.47 9.41 -4.53
CA ILE A 119 4.26 8.14 -3.84
C ILE A 119 2.77 7.74 -3.88
N SER A 120 1.86 8.69 -3.61
CA SER A 120 0.42 8.43 -3.67
C SER A 120 -0.06 8.09 -5.09
N GLY A 121 0.48 8.78 -6.09
CA GLY A 121 0.26 8.49 -7.51
C GLY A 121 0.77 7.10 -7.88
N ALA A 122 1.95 6.70 -7.39
CA ALA A 122 2.48 5.36 -7.59
C ALA A 122 1.58 4.27 -6.99
N ILE A 123 1.00 4.50 -5.80
CA ILE A 123 0.00 3.58 -5.21
C ILE A 123 -1.19 3.44 -6.16
N ALA A 124 -1.78 4.56 -6.60
CA ALA A 124 -2.93 4.55 -7.50
C ALA A 124 -2.62 3.80 -8.81
N MET A 125 -1.47 4.06 -9.41
CA MET A 125 -1.02 3.40 -10.64
C MET A 125 -0.80 1.90 -10.44
N GLY A 126 -0.21 1.47 -9.31
CA GLY A 126 -0.01 0.06 -9.00
C GLY A 126 -1.33 -0.71 -8.91
N ILE A 127 -2.36 -0.12 -8.28
CA ILE A 127 -3.70 -0.71 -8.20
C ILE A 127 -4.35 -0.79 -9.60
N VAL A 128 -4.30 0.28 -10.38
CA VAL A 128 -4.88 0.31 -11.74
C VAL A 128 -4.22 -0.75 -12.63
N PHE A 129 -2.89 -0.87 -12.59
CA PHE A 129 -2.16 -1.86 -13.37
C PHE A 129 -2.50 -3.29 -12.94
N SER A 130 -2.66 -3.54 -11.64
CA SER A 130 -3.13 -4.84 -11.14
C SER A 130 -4.53 -5.18 -11.67
N GLU A 131 -5.43 -4.20 -11.75
CA GLU A 131 -6.76 -4.42 -12.30
C GLU A 131 -6.73 -4.71 -13.81
N VAL A 132 -5.92 -3.98 -14.57
CA VAL A 132 -5.72 -4.26 -16.01
C VAL A 132 -5.16 -5.67 -16.23
N ALA A 133 -4.10 -6.05 -15.49
CA ALA A 133 -3.50 -7.38 -15.58
C ALA A 133 -4.55 -8.48 -15.28
N ASN A 134 -5.34 -8.26 -14.23
CA ASN A 134 -6.39 -9.18 -13.83
C ASN A 134 -7.50 -9.35 -14.89
N GLN A 135 -7.92 -8.26 -15.54
CA GLN A 135 -8.90 -8.32 -16.62
C GLN A 135 -8.38 -9.07 -17.85
N LEU A 136 -7.11 -8.86 -18.22
CA LEU A 136 -6.46 -9.58 -19.31
C LEU A 136 -6.41 -11.09 -19.04
N MET A 137 -6.10 -11.49 -17.81
CA MET A 137 -6.09 -12.91 -17.40
C MET A 137 -7.48 -13.54 -17.51
N LYS A 138 -8.53 -12.87 -17.02
CA LYS A 138 -9.92 -13.36 -17.12
C LYS A 138 -10.38 -13.51 -18.56
N LYS A 139 -10.06 -12.54 -19.43
CA LYS A 139 -10.43 -12.58 -20.85
C LYS A 139 -9.78 -13.75 -21.59
N ARG A 140 -8.59 -14.19 -21.16
CA ARG A 140 -7.88 -15.34 -21.72
C ARG A 140 -8.46 -16.69 -21.27
N THR A 141 -8.97 -16.79 -20.05
CA THR A 141 -9.61 -18.03 -19.53
C THR A 141 -11.03 -18.26 -20.06
N SER A 142 -11.70 -17.20 -20.54
CA SER A 142 -13.04 -17.29 -21.15
C SER A 142 -13.02 -17.61 -22.66
N ARG A 143 -11.83 -17.87 -23.23
CA ARG A 143 -11.64 -18.38 -24.60
C ARG A 143 -11.08 -19.80 -24.51
#